data_AF-A0A9Q3LBP3-F1
#
_entry.id   AF-A0A9Q3LBP3-F1
#
_cell.length_a   1.000
_cell.length_b   1.000
_cell.length_c   1.000
_cell.angle_alpha   90.00
_cell.angle_beta   90.00
_cell.angle_gamma   90.00
#
_symmetry.space_group_name_H-M   'P 1'
#
loop_
_entity.id
_entity.type
_entity.pdbx_description
1 polymer ?
#
loop_
_entity_poly.entity_id
_entity_poly.type
_entity_poly.pdbx_seq_one_letter_code
_entity_poly.pdbx_strand_id
1 'polypeptide(L)'
;MFIVVLLSTCLFLVFASLSVFGGGQVFMPIFKWMWLFIAKNFDININETMINNAFTVSNSTPGIISTKFAFFTGYFISNGSWYGHLLTIVTYIFFVAPAILMMFYSMKYINKFNDSPILKRLIIILKPVVAGIVVSLALQLIISVIFPYLIFNDSINDYFQLNFSSQKVIFFSGWRLIVLYIYVPISVIISFILYRKKVSLFWLIIANILIVLIIFMPWL
;
A
#
# COMPACT_ATOMS: atom_id res chain seq x y z
N MET A 1 30.98 5.73 -0.51
CA MET A 1 29.70 5.82 0.21
C MET A 1 28.51 5.93 -0.75
N PHE A 2 28.46 6.97 -1.59
CA PHE A 2 27.36 7.22 -2.54
C PHE A 2 26.96 6.04 -3.45
N ILE A 3 27.93 5.31 -4.02
CA ILE A 3 27.66 4.15 -4.88
C ILE A 3 26.89 3.04 -4.13
N VAL A 4 27.22 2.83 -2.85
CA VAL A 4 26.55 1.83 -2.00
C VAL A 4 25.12 2.25 -1.70
N VAL A 5 24.89 3.55 -1.45
CA VAL A 5 23.55 4.12 -1.30
C VAL A 5 22.71 3.87 -2.54
N LEU A 6 23.25 4.22 -3.70
CA LEU A 6 22.56 4.10 -4.98
C LEU A 6 22.19 2.65 -5.26
N LEU A 7 23.14 1.72 -5.10
CA LEU A 7 22.93 0.31 -5.35
C LEU A 7 21.90 -0.30 -4.39
N SER A 8 22.01 0.02 -3.10
CA SER A 8 21.04 -0.39 -2.07
C SER A 8 19.63 0.11 -2.39
N THR A 9 19.51 1.39 -2.75
CA THR A 9 18.23 1.98 -3.13
C THR A 9 17.64 1.35 -4.38
N CYS A 10 18.43 1.18 -5.43
CA CYS A 10 17.97 0.52 -6.66
C CYS A 10 17.44 -0.89 -6.36
N LEU A 11 18.11 -1.64 -5.48
CA LEU A 11 17.64 -2.96 -5.05
C LEU A 11 16.29 -2.87 -4.31
N PHE A 12 16.14 -1.93 -3.38
CA PHE A 12 14.86 -1.70 -2.69
C PHE A 12 13.74 -1.29 -3.65
N LEU A 13 14.02 -0.46 -4.66
CA LEU A 13 13.04 -0.05 -5.66
C LEU A 13 12.58 -1.23 -6.52
N VAL A 14 13.49 -2.13 -6.92
CA VAL A 14 13.14 -3.36 -7.63
C VAL A 14 12.28 -4.27 -6.75
N PHE A 15 12.62 -4.41 -5.47
CA PHE A 15 11.81 -5.18 -4.54
C PHE A 15 10.41 -4.58 -4.35
N ALA A 16 10.33 -3.27 -4.16
CA ALA A 16 9.07 -2.55 -4.00
C ALA A 16 8.19 -2.65 -5.26
N SER A 17 8.78 -2.60 -6.46
CA SER A 17 8.01 -2.68 -7.71
C SER A 17 7.42 -4.06 -7.97
N LEU A 18 8.08 -5.13 -7.52
CA LEU A 18 7.63 -6.51 -7.72
C LEU A 18 6.75 -7.04 -6.58
N SER A 19 6.88 -6.51 -5.37
CA SER A 19 6.20 -7.05 -4.19
C SER A 19 4.82 -6.45 -3.95
N VAL A 20 4.58 -5.22 -4.39
CA VAL A 20 3.39 -4.46 -4.03
C VAL A 20 2.31 -4.61 -5.09
N PHE A 21 1.25 -5.34 -4.74
CA PHE A 21 0.03 -5.43 -5.52
C PHE A 21 -1.05 -4.53 -4.88
N GLY A 22 -1.30 -3.37 -5.46
CA GLY A 22 -2.29 -2.42 -4.91
C GLY A 22 -2.20 -1.02 -5.48
N GLY A 23 -3.08 -0.13 -5.01
CA GLY A 23 -3.07 1.29 -5.37
C GLY A 23 -1.90 2.07 -4.72
N GLY A 24 -1.71 3.33 -5.14
CA GLY A 24 -0.59 4.18 -4.69
C GLY A 24 -0.47 4.37 -3.17
N GLN A 25 -1.53 4.16 -2.41
CA GLN A 25 -1.56 4.31 -0.94
C GLN A 25 -0.70 3.27 -0.23
N VAL A 26 -0.60 2.05 -0.77
CA VAL A 26 0.22 0.97 -0.18
C VAL A 26 1.72 1.29 -0.29
N PHE A 27 2.10 2.09 -1.29
CA PHE A 27 3.49 2.50 -1.50
C PHE A 27 3.96 3.56 -0.51
N MET A 28 3.08 4.41 0.04
CA MET A 28 3.49 5.46 0.98
C MET A 28 4.27 4.93 2.21
N PRO A 29 3.76 3.95 2.99
CA PRO A 29 4.51 3.46 4.15
C PRO A 29 5.83 2.78 3.74
N ILE A 30 5.86 2.08 2.61
CA ILE A 30 7.05 1.38 2.11
C ILE A 30 8.15 2.38 1.71
N PHE A 31 7.80 3.41 0.93
CA PHE A 31 8.73 4.45 0.53
C PHE A 31 9.17 5.31 1.72
N LYS A 32 8.26 5.64 2.64
CA LYS A 32 8.60 6.35 3.89
C LYS A 32 9.63 5.56 4.70
N TRP A 33 9.38 4.28 4.92
CA TRP A 33 10.31 3.40 5.63
C TRP A 33 11.66 3.33 4.92
N MET A 34 11.67 3.13 3.59
CA MET A 34 12.89 3.08 2.79
C MET A 34 13.71 4.37 2.89
N TRP A 35 13.08 5.54 2.75
CA TRP A 35 13.76 6.83 2.83
C TRP A 35 14.35 7.06 4.23
N LEU A 36 13.61 6.77 5.30
CA LEU A 36 14.12 6.89 6.66
C LEU A 36 15.26 5.89 6.95
N PHE A 37 15.16 4.67 6.40
CA PHE A 37 16.21 3.66 6.51
C PHE A 37 17.51 4.13 5.83
N ILE A 38 17.40 4.67 4.61
CA ILE A 38 18.54 5.22 3.87
C ILE A 38 19.13 6.43 4.60
N ALA A 39 18.28 7.35 5.07
CA ALA A 39 18.70 8.54 5.81
C ALA A 39 19.53 8.16 7.05
N LYS A 40 19.03 7.20 7.84
CA LYS A 40 19.70 6.73 9.06
C LYS A 40 21.02 6.02 8.80
N ASN A 41 21.11 5.19 7.75
CA ASN A 41 22.28 4.34 7.52
C ASN A 41 23.39 5.01 6.69
N PHE A 42 23.07 6.10 5.99
CA PHE A 42 23.99 6.75 5.06
C PHE A 42 24.13 8.26 5.30
N ASP A 43 23.68 8.75 6.46
CA ASP A 43 23.76 10.16 6.88
C ASP A 43 23.21 11.15 5.85
N ILE A 44 22.11 10.77 5.18
CA ILE A 44 21.40 11.63 4.23
C ILE A 44 20.32 12.40 4.97
N ASN A 45 20.24 13.71 4.73
CA ASN A 45 19.32 14.57 5.45
C ASN A 45 17.90 14.52 4.86
N ILE A 46 17.21 13.41 5.06
CA ILE A 46 15.80 13.25 4.67
C ILE A 46 14.94 13.42 5.93
N ASN A 47 14.18 14.51 6.00
CA ASN A 47 13.29 14.80 7.12
C ASN A 47 11.83 14.47 6.77
N GLU A 48 10.99 14.27 7.79
CA GLU A 48 9.54 14.01 7.66
C GLU A 48 8.83 15.10 6.86
N THR A 49 9.25 16.36 6.99
CA THR A 49 8.71 17.47 6.19
C THR A 49 8.95 17.28 4.69
N MET A 50 10.14 16.81 4.32
CA MET A 50 10.52 16.54 2.92
C MET A 50 9.71 15.37 2.35
N ILE A 51 9.53 14.32 3.15
CA ILE A 51 8.71 13.14 2.82
C ILE A 51 7.24 13.55 2.60
N ASN A 52 6.68 14.31 3.55
CA ASN A 52 5.29 14.78 3.48
C ASN A 52 5.06 15.71 2.28
N ASN A 53 6.03 16.55 1.95
CA ASN A 53 5.98 17.39 0.74
C ASN A 53 5.98 16.54 -0.53
N ALA A 54 6.85 15.54 -0.63
CA ALA A 54 6.84 14.62 -1.79
C ALA A 54 5.53 13.85 -1.90
N PHE A 55 4.94 13.41 -0.79
CA PHE A 55 3.60 12.80 -0.77
C PHE A 55 2.54 13.77 -1.24
N THR A 56 2.55 15.01 -0.76
CA THR A 56 1.57 16.03 -1.14
C THR A 56 1.65 16.33 -2.63
N VAL A 57 2.85 16.65 -3.15
CA VAL A 57 3.06 16.95 -4.57
C VAL A 57 2.69 15.76 -5.47
N SER A 58 3.01 14.54 -5.06
CA SER A 58 2.69 13.33 -5.83
C SER A 58 1.18 13.06 -5.92
N ASN A 59 0.42 13.37 -4.87
CA ASN A 59 -1.03 13.23 -4.83
C ASN A 59 -1.76 14.38 -5.52
N SER A 60 -1.19 15.59 -5.53
CA SER A 60 -1.77 16.75 -6.23
C SER A 60 -1.69 16.66 -7.75
N THR A 61 -0.78 15.82 -8.27
CA THR A 61 -0.60 15.62 -9.72
C THR A 61 -1.32 14.34 -10.17
N PRO A 62 -1.92 14.30 -11.38
CA PRO A 62 -2.55 13.09 -11.88
C PRO A 62 -1.51 11.99 -12.19
N GLY A 63 -1.94 10.73 -12.24
CA GLY A 63 -1.10 9.59 -12.64
C GLY A 63 -0.72 8.64 -11.50
N ILE A 64 0.16 7.68 -11.81
CA ILE A 64 0.56 6.63 -10.88
C ILE A 64 1.51 7.21 -9.82
N ILE A 65 1.12 7.11 -8.55
CA ILE A 65 1.83 7.74 -7.43
C ILE A 65 3.20 7.11 -7.16
N SER A 66 3.30 5.78 -7.26
CA SER A 66 4.53 5.04 -6.90
C SER A 66 5.71 5.36 -7.82
N THR A 67 5.46 5.64 -9.10
CA THR A 67 6.51 6.03 -10.04
C THR A 67 7.06 7.43 -9.73
N LYS A 68 6.23 8.32 -9.19
CA LYS A 68 6.68 9.64 -8.72
C LYS A 68 7.53 9.53 -7.45
N PHE A 69 7.18 8.63 -6.54
CA PHE A 69 8.03 8.35 -5.38
C PHE A 69 9.39 7.80 -5.80
N ALA A 70 9.42 6.88 -6.77
CA ALA A 70 10.68 6.41 -7.34
C ALA A 70 11.49 7.58 -7.93
N PHE A 71 10.85 8.51 -8.64
CA PHE A 71 11.52 9.70 -9.17
C PHE A 71 12.08 10.61 -8.05
N PHE A 72 11.30 10.93 -7.02
CA PHE A 72 11.75 11.71 -5.86
C PHE A 72 12.90 11.03 -5.09
N THR A 73 12.94 9.70 -5.09
CA THR A 73 13.98 8.94 -4.41
C THR A 73 15.37 9.30 -4.94
N GLY A 74 15.53 9.44 -6.26
CA GLY A 74 16.82 9.87 -6.85
C GLY A 74 17.25 11.27 -6.40
N TYR A 75 16.29 12.18 -6.20
CA TYR A 75 16.56 13.55 -5.74
C TYR A 75 16.94 13.59 -4.25
N PHE A 76 16.29 12.76 -3.43
CA PHE A 76 16.60 12.65 -2.00
C PHE A 76 18.01 12.10 -1.78
N ILE A 77 18.40 11.06 -2.52
CA ILE A 77 19.72 10.42 -2.37
C ILE A 77 20.86 11.32 -2.85
N SER A 78 20.61 12.19 -3.83
CA SER A 78 21.64 13.11 -4.30
C SER A 78 21.88 14.31 -3.38
N ASN A 79 21.11 14.45 -2.29
CA ASN A 79 21.26 15.55 -1.32
C ASN A 79 21.27 16.94 -2.00
N GLY A 80 20.46 17.13 -3.05
CA GLY A 80 20.41 18.38 -3.82
C GLY A 80 21.57 18.63 -4.81
N SER A 81 22.45 17.66 -5.03
CA SER A 81 23.55 17.77 -6.01
C SER A 81 23.04 17.80 -7.46
N TRP A 82 23.80 18.42 -8.37
CA TRP A 82 23.47 18.51 -9.81
C TRP A 82 23.22 17.15 -10.48
N TYR A 83 24.00 16.12 -10.12
CA TYR A 83 23.81 14.77 -10.63
C TYR A 83 22.51 14.10 -10.16
N GLY A 84 21.78 14.72 -9.23
CA GLY A 84 20.45 14.32 -8.78
C GLY A 84 19.43 14.22 -9.90
N HIS A 85 19.53 15.09 -10.90
CA HIS A 85 18.66 15.05 -12.09
C HIS A 85 18.83 13.77 -12.91
N LEU A 86 20.05 13.23 -12.98
CA LEU A 86 20.29 11.94 -13.63
C LEU A 86 19.82 10.79 -12.73
N LEU A 87 20.03 10.91 -11.42
CA LEU A 87 19.62 9.89 -10.45
C LEU A 87 18.10 9.69 -10.40
N THR A 88 17.29 10.73 -10.59
CA THR A 88 15.83 10.60 -10.63
C THR A 88 15.39 9.72 -11.81
N ILE A 89 16.05 9.85 -12.97
CA ILE A 89 15.80 9.01 -14.14
C ILE A 89 16.23 7.57 -13.87
N VAL A 90 17.41 7.37 -13.28
CA VAL A 90 17.91 6.03 -12.93
C VAL A 90 16.95 5.34 -11.97
N THR A 91 16.62 5.97 -10.84
CA THR A 91 15.70 5.40 -9.84
C THR A 91 14.30 5.12 -10.41
N TYR A 92 13.79 5.99 -11.27
CA TYR A 92 12.55 5.75 -11.99
C TYR A 92 12.62 4.49 -12.87
N ILE A 93 13.68 4.34 -13.67
CA ILE A 93 13.86 3.16 -14.54
C ILE A 93 13.98 1.88 -13.72
N PHE A 94 14.77 1.89 -12.64
CA PHE A 94 14.91 0.72 -11.77
C PHE A 94 13.61 0.32 -11.08
N PHE A 95 12.71 1.26 -10.84
CA PHE A 95 11.38 0.96 -10.32
C PHE A 95 10.46 0.38 -11.41
N VAL A 96 10.41 0.98 -12.60
CA VAL A 96 9.41 0.64 -13.63
C VAL A 96 9.84 -0.55 -14.50
N ALA A 97 11.12 -0.65 -14.85
CA ALA A 97 11.63 -1.66 -15.79
C ALA A 97 11.38 -3.11 -15.36
N PRO A 98 11.56 -3.52 -14.08
CA PRO A 98 11.31 -4.90 -13.65
C PRO A 98 9.87 -5.33 -13.91
N ALA A 99 8.90 -4.47 -13.57
CA ALA A 99 7.48 -4.75 -13.77
C ALA A 99 7.14 -4.87 -15.27
N ILE A 100 7.67 -3.97 -16.11
CA ILE A 100 7.48 -4.04 -17.57
C ILE A 100 8.08 -5.33 -18.14
N LEU A 101 9.30 -5.68 -17.75
CA LEU A 101 9.97 -6.90 -18.22
C LEU A 101 9.19 -8.14 -17.80
N MET A 102 8.77 -8.22 -16.54
CA MET A 102 7.95 -9.32 -16.05
C MET A 102 6.64 -9.46 -16.84
N MET A 103 5.96 -8.34 -17.13
CA MET A 103 4.75 -8.36 -17.93
C MET A 103 5.01 -8.81 -19.36
N PHE A 104 6.06 -8.28 -20.00
CA PHE A 104 6.45 -8.63 -21.37
C PHE A 104 6.76 -10.13 -21.50
N TYR A 105 7.60 -10.66 -20.61
CA TYR A 105 7.93 -12.09 -20.61
C TYR A 105 6.71 -12.95 -20.31
N SER A 106 5.90 -12.58 -19.30
CA SER A 106 4.67 -13.31 -18.97
C SER A 106 3.74 -13.38 -20.17
N MET A 107 3.51 -12.26 -20.87
CA MET A 107 2.65 -12.22 -22.05
C MET A 107 3.20 -13.07 -23.20
N LYS A 108 4.52 -13.01 -23.44
CA LYS A 108 5.18 -13.84 -24.46
C LYS A 108 5.02 -15.33 -24.17
N TYR A 109 5.20 -15.74 -22.91
CA TYR A 109 5.07 -17.15 -22.52
C TYR A 109 3.62 -17.63 -22.53
N ILE A 110 2.69 -16.80 -22.05
CA ILE A 110 1.26 -17.10 -22.14
C ILE A 110 0.89 -17.32 -23.61
N ASN A 111 1.19 -16.37 -24.50
CA ASN A 111 0.86 -16.50 -25.92
C ASN A 111 1.51 -17.72 -26.60
N LYS A 112 2.75 -18.06 -26.24
CA LYS A 112 3.45 -19.23 -26.79
C LYS A 112 2.87 -20.57 -26.30
N PHE A 113 2.41 -20.62 -25.05
CA PHE A 113 1.95 -21.84 -24.40
C PHE A 113 0.45 -21.84 -24.12
N ASN A 114 -0.31 -20.99 -24.81
CA ASN A 114 -1.75 -20.83 -24.59
C ASN A 114 -2.51 -22.14 -24.80
N ASP A 115 -2.01 -23.04 -25.65
CA ASP A 115 -2.61 -24.37 -25.88
C ASP A 115 -2.05 -25.48 -24.99
N SER A 116 -1.03 -25.20 -24.19
CA SER A 116 -0.49 -26.17 -23.25
C SER A 116 -1.53 -26.53 -22.18
N PRO A 117 -1.91 -27.81 -22.05
CA PRO A 117 -2.86 -28.25 -21.03
C PRO A 117 -2.31 -28.01 -19.61
N ILE A 118 -0.98 -28.00 -19.44
CA ILE A 118 -0.32 -27.75 -18.17
C ILE A 118 -0.55 -26.30 -17.72
N LEU A 119 -0.33 -25.32 -18.60
CA LEU A 119 -0.51 -23.90 -18.27
C LEU A 119 -1.98 -23.60 -17.92
N LYS A 120 -2.93 -24.13 -18.69
CA LYS A 120 -4.37 -23.97 -18.42
C LYS A 120 -4.74 -24.51 -17.02
N ARG A 121 -4.28 -25.71 -16.68
CA ARG A 121 -4.51 -26.32 -15.35
C ARG A 121 -3.87 -25.51 -14.23
N LEU A 122 -2.67 -24.99 -14.44
CA LEU A 122 -1.97 -24.17 -13.45
C LEU A 122 -2.74 -22.87 -13.16
N ILE A 123 -3.22 -22.18 -14.20
CA ILE A 123 -4.06 -20.99 -14.05
C ILE A 123 -5.37 -21.32 -13.31
N ILE A 124 -5.99 -22.47 -13.61
CA ILE A 124 -7.21 -22.92 -12.92
C ILE A 124 -6.95 -23.13 -11.41
N ILE A 125 -5.80 -23.69 -11.03
CA ILE A 125 -5.42 -23.90 -9.62
C ILE A 125 -5.05 -22.58 -8.94
N LEU A 126 -4.42 -21.64 -9.65
CA LEU A 126 -4.05 -20.34 -9.07
C LEU A 126 -5.26 -19.48 -8.69
N LYS A 127 -6.35 -19.52 -9.47
CA LYS A 127 -7.56 -18.72 -9.20
C LYS A 127 -8.11 -18.89 -7.77
N PRO A 128 -8.39 -20.11 -7.25
CA PRO A 128 -8.88 -20.29 -5.89
C PRO A 128 -7.82 -19.93 -4.84
N VAL A 129 -6.52 -20.12 -5.12
CA VAL A 129 -5.45 -19.71 -4.20
C VAL A 129 -5.45 -18.19 -4.01
N VAL A 130 -5.50 -17.43 -5.11
CA VAL A 130 -5.57 -15.96 -5.06
C VAL A 130 -6.86 -15.51 -4.37
N ALA A 131 -8.00 -16.17 -4.64
CA ALA A 131 -9.25 -15.88 -3.95
C ALA A 131 -9.13 -16.11 -2.43
N GLY A 132 -8.47 -17.19 -2.00
CA GLY A 132 -8.18 -17.46 -0.59
C GLY A 132 -7.34 -16.37 0.08
N ILE A 133 -6.29 -15.89 -0.61
CA ILE A 133 -5.47 -14.78 -0.13
C ILE A 133 -6.31 -13.50 0.03
N VAL A 134 -7.10 -13.14 -0.97
CA VAL A 134 -7.95 -11.94 -0.93
C VAL A 134 -9.00 -12.02 0.19
N VAL A 135 -9.63 -13.19 0.37
CA VAL A 135 -10.59 -13.42 1.46
C VAL A 135 -9.93 -13.33 2.83
N SER A 136 -8.74 -13.92 2.99
CA SER A 136 -7.96 -13.84 4.23
C SER A 136 -7.65 -12.39 4.61
N LEU A 137 -7.18 -11.58 3.65
CA LEU A 137 -6.90 -10.16 3.84
C LEU A 137 -8.17 -9.37 4.19
N ALA A 138 -9.29 -9.64 3.50
CA ALA A 138 -10.56 -9.00 3.78
C ALA A 138 -11.04 -9.31 5.22
N LEU A 139 -10.92 -10.56 5.65
CA LEU A 139 -11.27 -10.97 7.02
C LEU A 139 -10.36 -10.31 8.06
N GLN A 140 -9.05 -10.29 7.82
CA GLN A 140 -8.09 -9.60 8.69
C GLN A 140 -8.46 -8.12 8.86
N LEU A 141 -8.74 -7.42 7.76
CA LEU A 141 -9.13 -6.01 7.80
C LEU A 141 -10.45 -5.80 8.54
N ILE A 142 -11.47 -6.64 8.29
CA ILE A 142 -12.76 -6.53 9.00
C ILE A 142 -12.57 -6.75 10.50
N ILE A 143 -11.81 -7.78 10.91
CA ILE A 143 -11.56 -8.09 12.31
C ILE A 143 -10.84 -6.95 13.02
N SER A 144 -9.75 -6.44 12.42
CA SER A 144 -8.97 -5.33 12.99
C SER A 144 -9.73 -4.00 13.07
N VAL A 145 -10.72 -3.78 12.18
CA VAL A 145 -11.58 -2.59 12.22
C VAL A 145 -12.70 -2.73 13.24
N ILE A 146 -13.33 -3.90 13.36
CA ILE A 146 -14.41 -4.14 14.34
C ILE A 146 -13.84 -4.19 15.77
N PHE A 147 -12.71 -4.87 15.96
CA PHE A 147 -12.08 -5.12 17.25
C PHE A 147 -10.73 -4.39 17.35
N PRO A 148 -10.72 -3.09 17.69
CA PRO A 148 -9.49 -2.29 17.68
C PRO A 148 -8.43 -2.76 18.70
N TYR A 149 -8.82 -3.55 19.69
CA TYR A 149 -7.93 -4.15 20.69
C TYR A 149 -7.33 -5.49 20.24
N LEU A 150 -7.80 -6.06 19.14
CA LEU A 150 -7.38 -7.37 18.66
C LEU A 150 -6.47 -7.21 17.45
N ILE A 151 -5.22 -7.63 17.62
CA ILE A 151 -4.23 -7.72 16.54
C ILE A 151 -4.35 -9.12 15.97
N PHE A 152 -4.68 -9.21 14.68
CA PHE A 152 -4.82 -10.47 13.95
C PHE A 152 -3.99 -10.44 12.69
N ASN A 153 -3.12 -11.43 12.53
CA ASN A 153 -2.32 -11.66 11.32
C ASN A 153 -1.46 -10.45 10.88
N ASP A 154 -1.02 -9.60 11.82
CA ASP A 154 -0.19 -8.43 11.51
C ASP A 154 1.29 -8.81 11.26
N SER A 155 1.83 -9.74 12.04
CA SER A 155 3.21 -10.22 11.89
C SER A 155 3.34 -11.70 12.28
N ILE A 156 4.49 -12.32 11.97
CA ILE A 156 4.79 -13.72 12.37
C ILE A 156 4.78 -13.86 13.90
N ASN A 157 5.24 -12.83 14.62
CA ASN A 157 5.29 -12.84 16.08
C ASN A 157 3.96 -12.41 16.70
N ASP A 158 3.21 -11.55 16.02
CA ASP A 158 1.95 -10.95 16.49
C ASP A 158 0.77 -11.49 15.66
N TYR A 159 0.66 -12.82 15.59
CA TYR A 159 -0.43 -13.45 14.85
C TYR A 159 -1.78 -13.26 15.54
N PHE A 160 -1.80 -13.37 16.87
CA PHE A 160 -2.99 -13.14 17.68
C PHE A 160 -2.59 -12.52 19.03
N GLN A 161 -2.92 -11.26 19.23
CA GLN A 161 -2.62 -10.55 20.48
C GLN A 161 -3.73 -9.58 20.84
N LEU A 162 -3.99 -9.42 22.14
CA LEU A 162 -4.86 -8.38 22.67
C LEU A 162 -4.00 -7.22 23.19
N ASN A 163 -4.15 -6.05 22.58
CA ASN A 163 -3.44 -4.84 22.98
C ASN A 163 -4.44 -3.73 23.33
N PHE A 164 -4.66 -3.53 24.62
CA PHE A 164 -5.57 -2.50 25.14
C PHE A 164 -4.93 -1.11 25.25
N SER A 165 -3.61 -1.00 25.05
CA SER A 165 -2.85 0.23 25.26
C SER A 165 -2.62 1.05 23.98
N SER A 166 -3.13 0.59 22.84
CA SER A 166 -2.92 1.28 21.57
C SER A 166 -3.75 2.57 21.47
N GLN A 167 -3.23 3.58 20.76
CA GLN A 167 -3.96 4.84 20.51
C GLN A 167 -5.34 4.61 19.87
N LYS A 168 -5.47 3.58 19.02
CA LYS A 168 -6.73 3.19 18.39
C LYS A 168 -7.77 2.76 19.43
N VAL A 169 -7.38 1.93 20.41
CA VAL A 169 -8.28 1.46 21.47
C VAL A 169 -8.72 2.60 22.38
N ILE A 170 -7.80 3.50 22.71
CA ILE A 170 -8.10 4.67 23.53
C ILE A 170 -9.14 5.55 22.82
N PHE A 171 -8.98 5.78 21.51
CA PHE A 171 -9.94 6.56 20.72
C PHE A 171 -11.33 5.91 20.65
N PHE A 172 -11.39 4.61 20.39
CA PHE A 172 -12.64 3.85 20.28
C PHE A 172 -13.16 3.33 21.62
N SER A 173 -12.85 3.97 22.75
CA SER A 173 -13.34 3.57 24.07
C SER A 173 -14.75 4.10 24.38
N GLY A 174 -15.44 3.48 25.34
CA GLY A 174 -16.77 3.93 25.81
C GLY A 174 -17.88 3.77 24.77
N TRP A 175 -18.65 4.85 24.54
CA TRP A 175 -19.78 4.83 23.60
C TRP A 175 -19.34 4.64 22.14
N ARG A 176 -18.16 5.13 21.76
CA ARG A 176 -17.60 4.97 20.40
C ARG A 176 -17.41 3.48 20.07
N LEU A 177 -17.05 2.66 21.05
CA LEU A 177 -16.87 1.21 20.87
C LEU A 177 -18.18 0.51 20.46
N ILE A 178 -19.26 0.84 21.17
CA ILE A 178 -20.59 0.26 20.94
C ILE A 178 -21.10 0.66 19.55
N VAL A 179 -20.91 1.92 19.19
CA VAL A 179 -21.27 2.45 17.88
C VAL A 179 -20.46 1.78 16.76
N LEU A 180 -19.17 1.49 16.98
CA LEU A 180 -18.31 0.79 16.02
C LEU A 180 -18.84 -0.61 15.68
N TYR A 181 -19.22 -1.38 16.69
CA TYR A 181 -19.76 -2.73 16.50
C TYR A 181 -21.04 -2.77 15.68
N ILE A 182 -21.84 -1.70 15.73
CA ILE A 182 -23.08 -1.58 14.96
C ILE A 182 -22.77 -1.03 13.56
N TYR A 183 -21.96 0.03 13.49
CA TYR A 183 -21.70 0.78 12.27
C TYR A 183 -20.95 -0.05 11.22
N VAL A 184 -19.89 -0.76 11.61
CA VAL A 184 -19.05 -1.50 10.67
C VAL A 184 -19.82 -2.59 9.90
N PRO A 185 -20.55 -3.53 10.54
CA PRO A 185 -21.30 -4.54 9.79
C PRO A 185 -22.41 -3.93 8.93
N ILE A 186 -23.12 -2.91 9.43
CA ILE A 186 -24.19 -2.23 8.69
C ILE A 186 -23.62 -1.52 7.45
N SER A 187 -22.53 -0.78 7.59
CA SER A 187 -21.92 -0.04 6.48
C SER A 187 -21.38 -0.98 5.40
N VAL A 188 -20.79 -2.12 5.79
CA VAL A 188 -20.33 -3.16 4.86
C VAL A 188 -21.50 -3.76 4.08
N ILE A 189 -22.60 -4.12 4.76
CA ILE A 189 -23.79 -4.71 4.11
C ILE A 189 -24.44 -3.70 3.14
N ILE A 190 -24.65 -2.46 3.58
CA ILE A 190 -25.24 -1.41 2.74
C ILE A 190 -24.35 -1.12 1.53
N SER A 191 -23.04 -0.99 1.75
CA SER A 191 -22.09 -0.73 0.66
C SER A 191 -22.05 -1.88 -0.34
N PHE A 192 -22.15 -3.13 0.12
CA PHE A 192 -22.23 -4.30 -0.76
C PHE A 192 -23.52 -4.31 -1.59
N ILE A 193 -24.67 -4.00 -0.99
CA ILE A 193 -25.96 -3.92 -1.69
C ILE A 193 -25.93 -2.80 -2.74
N LEU A 194 -25.43 -1.61 -2.39
CA LEU A 194 -25.34 -0.48 -3.31
C LEU A 194 -24.34 -0.72 -4.44
N TYR A 195 -23.23 -1.38 -4.15
CA TYR A 195 -22.28 -1.82 -5.18
C TYR A 195 -22.94 -2.77 -6.18
N ARG A 196 -23.74 -3.74 -5.71
CA ARG A 196 -24.52 -4.62 -6.61
C ARG A 196 -25.56 -3.85 -7.44
N LYS A 197 -26.06 -2.72 -6.94
CA LYS A 197 -26.92 -1.79 -7.70
C LYS A 197 -26.14 -0.87 -8.65
N LYS A 198 -24.86 -1.16 -8.94
CA LYS A 198 -23.97 -0.42 -9.84
C LYS A 198 -23.66 1.01 -9.38
N VAL A 199 -23.81 1.33 -8.09
CA VAL A 199 -23.28 2.59 -7.55
C VAL A 199 -21.75 2.54 -7.61
N SER A 200 -21.12 3.64 -8.04
CA SER A 200 -19.65 3.68 -8.13
C SER A 200 -19.00 3.57 -6.75
N LEU A 201 -17.90 2.82 -6.68
CA LEU A 201 -17.13 2.67 -5.43
C LEU A 201 -16.67 4.01 -4.87
N PHE A 202 -16.37 4.97 -5.73
CA PHE A 202 -15.95 6.31 -5.34
C PHE A 202 -16.98 7.02 -4.45
N TRP A 203 -18.27 7.00 -4.85
CA TRP A 203 -19.34 7.61 -4.06
C TRP A 203 -19.58 6.87 -2.75
N LEU A 204 -19.45 5.54 -2.74
CA LEU A 204 -19.57 4.74 -1.53
C LEU A 204 -18.47 5.06 -0.51
N ILE A 205 -17.23 5.25 -0.98
CA ILE A 205 -16.11 5.62 -0.11
C ILE A 205 -16.35 7.00 0.51
N ILE A 206 -16.70 8.00 -0.31
CA ILE A 206 -16.96 9.36 0.19
C ILE A 206 -18.12 9.37 1.19
N ALA A 207 -19.22 8.69 0.89
CA ALA A 207 -20.38 8.62 1.78
C ALA A 207 -20.00 8.00 3.13
N ASN A 208 -19.26 6.89 3.14
CA ASN A 208 -18.83 6.26 4.38
C ASN A 208 -17.87 7.15 5.17
N ILE A 209 -16.92 7.85 4.53
CA ILE A 209 -16.02 8.80 5.21
C ILE A 209 -16.83 9.89 5.91
N LEU A 210 -17.81 10.50 5.22
CA LEU A 210 -18.66 11.54 5.80
C LEU A 210 -19.47 11.02 6.99
N ILE A 211 -20.07 9.84 6.85
CA ILE A 211 -20.86 9.21 7.91
C ILE A 211 -19.98 8.90 9.14
N VAL A 212 -18.77 8.34 8.94
CA VAL A 212 -17.81 8.06 10.02
C VAL A 212 -17.43 9.34 10.76
N LEU A 213 -17.12 10.43 10.04
CA LEU A 213 -16.74 11.70 10.66
C LEU A 213 -17.87 12.23 11.55
N ILE A 214 -19.12 12.18 11.08
CA ILE A 214 -20.29 12.63 11.83
C ILE A 214 -20.55 11.74 13.05
N ILE A 215 -20.45 10.42 12.90
CA ILE A 215 -20.78 9.46 13.96
C ILE A 215 -19.72 9.46 15.08
N PHE A 216 -18.44 9.42 14.72
CA PHE A 216 -17.37 9.25 15.70
C PHE A 216 -16.81 10.57 16.23
N MET A 217 -17.07 11.68 15.54
CA MET A 217 -16.67 13.04 15.94
C MET A 217 -15.23 13.08 16.46
N PRO A 218 -14.22 12.81 15.62
CA PRO A 218 -12.81 12.70 16.05
C PRO A 218 -12.21 13.99 16.62
N TRP A 219 -12.92 15.12 16.52
CA TRP A 219 -12.52 16.42 17.07
C TRP A 219 -12.98 16.66 18.52
N LEU A 220 -13.72 15.71 19.12
CA LEU A 220 -14.06 15.66 20.54
C LEU A 220 -13.03 14.82 21.30
#